data_AF-A0A9Q0FNH7-F1
#
_entry.id   AF-A0A9Q0FNH7-F1
#
_cell.length_a   1.000
_cell.length_b   1.000
_cell.length_c   1.000
_cell.angle_alpha   90.00
_cell.angle_beta   90.00
_cell.angle_gamma   90.00
#
_symmetry.space_group_name_H-M   'P 1'
#
loop_
_entity.id
_entity.type
_entity.pdbx_description
1 polymer ?
#
loop_
_entity_poly.entity_id
_entity_poly.type
_entity_poly.pdbx_seq_one_letter_code
_entity_poly.pdbx_strand_id
1 'polypeptide(L)'
;MKFGFSQDGDKAVTSEKLQSRKLIMGRMLAKGLQSGDPIFEKVSRVVYLALRGIVLGGSGPRGRKLAEAALQQVGAVTLTDKVVVAAEELIVAASVSISIHGPWYVNLCDNVRY
;
A
#
# COMPACT_ATOMS: atom_id res chain seq x y z
N MET A 1 -4.90 63.07 -0.41
CA MET A 1 -5.24 61.86 -1.19
C MET A 1 -4.40 60.69 -0.68
N LYS A 2 -4.99 59.75 0.06
CA LYS A 2 -4.35 58.48 0.42
C LYS A 2 -5.09 57.37 -0.34
N PHE A 3 -4.41 56.73 -1.29
CA PHE A 3 -4.90 55.54 -1.96
C PHE A 3 -4.72 54.34 -1.01
N GLY A 4 -5.84 53.79 -0.53
CA GLY A 4 -5.84 52.52 0.19
C GLY A 4 -5.67 51.38 -0.79
N PHE A 5 -4.59 50.62 -0.68
CA PHE A 5 -4.48 49.32 -1.37
C PHE A 5 -5.35 48.30 -0.63
N SER A 6 -6.31 47.73 -1.36
CA SER A 6 -7.28 46.77 -0.83
C SER A 6 -6.63 45.41 -0.57
N GLN A 7 -6.27 45.13 0.68
CA GLN A 7 -5.65 43.89 1.15
C GLN A 7 -6.63 42.69 1.19
N ASP A 8 -7.93 42.96 1.04
CA ASP A 8 -9.00 41.97 1.16
C ASP A 8 -9.17 41.10 -0.10
N GLY A 9 -8.96 41.67 -1.29
CA GLY A 9 -9.07 40.96 -2.57
C GLY A 9 -7.99 39.89 -2.78
N ASP A 10 -6.80 40.06 -2.19
CA ASP A 10 -5.69 39.11 -2.34
C ASP A 10 -5.86 37.86 -1.45
N LYS A 11 -6.55 37.99 -0.31
CA LYS A 11 -6.84 36.87 0.60
C LYS A 11 -7.97 35.96 0.08
N ALA A 12 -8.99 36.54 -0.55
CA ALA A 12 -10.09 35.78 -1.15
C ALA A 12 -9.60 34.97 -2.37
N VAL A 13 -8.83 35.60 -3.27
CA VAL A 13 -8.25 34.94 -4.47
C VAL A 13 -7.29 33.82 -4.10
N THR A 14 -6.51 33.99 -3.01
CA THR A 14 -5.62 32.93 -2.53
C THR A 14 -6.38 31.74 -1.93
N SER A 15 -7.47 31.98 -1.20
CA SER A 15 -8.35 30.93 -0.67
C SER A 15 -9.03 30.10 -1.77
N GLU A 16 -9.62 30.76 -2.78
CA GLU A 16 -10.27 30.08 -3.90
C GLU A 16 -9.28 29.25 -4.73
N LYS A 17 -8.06 29.77 -4.92
CA LYS A 17 -6.97 29.06 -5.60
C LYS A 17 -6.50 27.83 -4.82
N LEU A 18 -6.47 27.91 -3.49
CA LEU A 18 -6.16 26.76 -2.62
C LEU A 18 -7.25 25.69 -2.69
N GLN A 19 -8.53 26.08 -2.64
CA GLN A 19 -9.63 25.13 -2.78
C GLN A 19 -9.62 24.43 -4.15
N SER A 20 -9.35 25.19 -5.22
CA SER A 20 -9.24 24.63 -6.57
C SER A 20 -8.11 23.62 -6.69
N ARG A 21 -6.92 23.92 -6.13
CA ARG A 21 -5.79 22.98 -6.09
C ARG A 21 -6.12 21.73 -5.28
N LYS A 22 -6.77 21.89 -4.12
CA LYS A 22 -7.19 20.78 -3.27
C LYS A 22 -8.18 19.87 -3.99
N LEU A 23 -9.13 20.43 -4.74
CA LEU A 23 -10.07 19.67 -5.54
C LEU A 23 -9.37 18.86 -6.64
N ILE A 24 -8.43 19.47 -7.36
CA ILE A 24 -7.66 18.79 -8.41
C ILE A 24 -6.81 17.66 -7.80
N MET A 25 -6.10 17.92 -6.70
CA MET A 25 -5.32 16.92 -5.98
C MET A 25 -6.19 15.78 -5.46
N GLY A 26 -7.37 16.08 -4.92
CA GLY A 26 -8.34 15.07 -4.47
C GLY A 26 -8.81 14.17 -5.61
N ARG A 27 -9.10 14.75 -6.79
CA ARG A 27 -9.47 13.98 -7.99
C ARG A 27 -8.31 13.12 -8.50
N MET A 28 -7.09 13.65 -8.54
CA MET A 28 -5.90 12.90 -8.92
C MET A 28 -5.65 11.73 -7.96
N LEU A 29 -5.78 11.96 -6.65
CA LEU A 29 -5.67 10.91 -5.65
C LEU A 29 -6.75 9.83 -5.85
N ALA A 30 -8.01 10.24 -5.98
CA ALA A 30 -9.12 9.31 -6.19
C ALA A 30 -8.92 8.45 -7.45
N LYS A 31 -8.43 9.05 -8.54
CA LYS A 31 -8.09 8.32 -9.77
C LYS A 31 -6.89 7.38 -9.58
N GLY A 32 -5.84 7.86 -8.92
CA GLY A 32 -4.63 7.08 -8.64
C GLY A 32 -4.84 5.90 -7.70
N LEU A 33 -5.98 5.84 -7.00
CA LEU A 33 -6.40 4.70 -6.18
C LEU A 33 -7.24 3.66 -6.94
N GLN A 34 -7.64 3.95 -8.18
CA GLN A 34 -8.42 3.01 -8.99
C GLN A 34 -7.52 1.91 -9.55
N SER A 35 -8.04 0.68 -9.57
CA SER A 35 -7.35 -0.46 -10.20
C SER A 35 -7.08 -0.16 -11.67
N GLY A 36 -5.90 -0.54 -12.15
CA GLY A 36 -5.46 -0.23 -13.52
C GLY A 36 -4.87 1.17 -13.70
N ASP A 37 -4.93 2.06 -12.70
CA ASP A 37 -4.13 3.27 -12.74
C ASP A 37 -2.64 2.93 -12.50
N PRO A 38 -1.70 3.51 -13.28
CA PRO A 38 -0.27 3.20 -13.14
C PRO A 38 0.29 3.46 -11.74
N ILE A 39 -0.26 4.44 -11.01
CA ILE A 39 0.14 4.75 -9.63
C ILE A 39 -0.29 3.61 -8.71
N PHE A 40 -1.55 3.18 -8.82
CA PHE A 40 -2.08 2.06 -8.04
C PHE A 40 -1.26 0.80 -8.27
N GLU A 41 -1.01 0.42 -9.54
CA GLU A 41 -0.25 -0.78 -9.90
C GLU A 41 1.20 -0.74 -9.41
N LYS A 42 1.83 0.45 -9.43
CA LYS A 42 3.19 0.62 -8.91
C LYS A 42 3.23 0.44 -7.39
N VAL A 43 2.31 1.08 -6.67
CA VAL A 43 2.26 1.02 -5.20
C VAL A 43 1.88 -0.38 -4.74
N SER A 44 0.85 -1.00 -5.34
CA SER A 44 0.42 -2.35 -5.00
C SER A 44 1.52 -3.38 -5.22
N ARG A 45 2.28 -3.28 -6.32
CA ARG A 45 3.45 -4.13 -6.59
C ARG A 45 4.52 -3.98 -5.52
N VAL A 46 4.83 -2.75 -5.10
CA VAL A 46 5.83 -2.50 -4.06
C VAL A 46 5.39 -3.08 -2.71
N VAL A 47 4.13 -2.88 -2.34
CA VAL A 47 3.56 -3.47 -1.11
C VAL A 47 3.58 -4.99 -1.18
N TYR A 48 3.22 -5.58 -2.32
CA TYR A 48 3.31 -7.02 -2.56
C TYR A 48 4.74 -7.55 -2.38
N LEU A 49 5.74 -6.89 -2.97
CA LEU A 49 7.15 -7.27 -2.81
C LEU A 49 7.62 -7.15 -1.37
N ALA A 50 7.17 -6.12 -0.65
CA ALA A 50 7.50 -5.92 0.74
C ALA A 50 6.91 -7.03 1.63
N LEU A 51 5.62 -7.33 1.47
CA LEU A 51 4.94 -8.45 2.13
C LEU A 51 5.66 -9.77 1.83
N ARG A 52 5.96 -10.04 0.55
CA ARG A 52 6.68 -11.25 0.14
C ARG A 52 8.07 -11.33 0.78
N GLY A 53 8.77 -10.21 0.93
CA GLY A 53 10.04 -10.13 1.64
C GLY A 53 9.94 -10.58 3.09
N ILE A 54 8.88 -10.18 3.81
CA ILE A 54 8.63 -10.64 5.18
C ILE A 54 8.18 -12.10 5.20
N VAL A 55 7.22 -12.50 4.37
CA VAL A 55 6.67 -13.86 4.37
C VAL A 55 7.75 -14.90 4.06
N LEU A 56 8.64 -14.64 3.09
CA LEU A 56 9.69 -15.59 2.70
C LEU A 56 11.01 -15.40 3.47
N GLY A 57 11.27 -14.19 3.96
CA GLY A 57 12.51 -13.84 4.67
C GLY A 57 12.40 -13.83 6.20
N GLY A 58 11.18 -14.02 6.74
CA GLY A 58 10.83 -13.92 8.15
C GLY A 58 10.74 -12.47 8.67
N SER A 59 10.09 -12.28 9.83
CA SER A 59 9.93 -10.97 10.49
C SER A 59 11.23 -10.36 11.06
N GLY A 60 12.34 -11.12 11.00
CA GLY A 60 13.65 -10.71 11.49
C GLY A 60 14.39 -9.74 10.54
N PRO A 61 15.68 -9.45 10.83
CA PRO A 61 16.45 -8.45 10.08
C PRO A 61 16.51 -8.69 8.57
N ARG A 62 16.53 -9.95 8.14
CA ARG A 62 16.63 -10.32 6.72
C ARG A 62 15.37 -9.95 5.95
N GLY A 63 14.20 -10.39 6.39
CA GLY A 63 12.94 -10.05 5.72
C GLY A 63 12.63 -8.56 5.82
N ARG A 64 12.88 -7.94 6.99
CA ARG A 64 12.74 -6.48 7.16
C ARG A 64 13.54 -5.70 6.14
N LYS A 65 14.82 -6.04 5.93
CA LYS A 65 15.67 -5.38 4.93
C LYS A 65 15.11 -5.52 3.49
N LEU A 66 14.51 -6.67 3.16
CA LEU A 66 13.85 -6.87 1.86
C LEU A 66 12.60 -5.99 1.72
N ALA A 67 11.80 -5.88 2.79
CA ALA A 67 10.62 -5.03 2.82
C ALA A 67 10.96 -3.54 2.71
N GLU A 68 11.95 -3.08 3.46
CA GLU A 68 12.46 -1.70 3.41
C GLU A 68 12.98 -1.35 2.01
N ALA A 69 13.76 -2.25 1.38
CA ALA A 69 14.28 -2.04 0.04
C ALA A 69 13.17 -1.88 -1.01
N ALA A 70 12.07 -2.63 -0.88
CA ALA A 70 10.91 -2.47 -1.74
C ALA A 70 10.20 -1.13 -1.47
N LEU A 71 9.86 -0.83 -0.21
CA LEU A 71 9.12 0.37 0.18
C LEU A 71 9.88 1.68 -0.11
N GLN A 72 11.21 1.64 -0.12
CA GLN A 72 12.07 2.77 -0.49
C GLN A 72 11.75 3.32 -1.89
N GLN A 73 11.29 2.47 -2.82
CA GLN A 73 10.95 2.87 -4.20
C GLN A 73 9.80 3.88 -4.29
N VAL A 74 8.97 3.96 -3.25
CA VAL A 74 7.84 4.89 -3.15
C VAL A 74 7.94 5.78 -1.92
N GLY A 75 9.11 5.81 -1.25
CA GLY A 75 9.33 6.62 -0.05
C GLY A 75 8.53 6.18 1.17
N ALA A 76 8.12 4.91 1.23
CA ALA A 76 7.20 4.38 2.25
C ALA A 76 7.90 3.52 3.33
N VAL A 77 9.20 3.68 3.55
CA VAL A 77 9.98 2.86 4.50
C VAL A 77 9.42 2.93 5.92
N THR A 78 8.81 4.06 6.31
CA THR A 78 8.16 4.23 7.61
C THR A 78 6.94 3.32 7.82
N LEU A 79 6.44 2.67 6.76
CA LEU A 79 5.34 1.70 6.83
C LEU A 79 5.82 0.25 7.03
N THR A 80 7.12 0.01 7.18
CA THR A 80 7.69 -1.34 7.31
C THR A 80 7.06 -2.12 8.46
N ASP A 81 6.85 -1.52 9.63
CA ASP A 81 6.23 -2.21 10.76
C ASP A 81 4.79 -2.64 10.47
N LYS A 82 4.03 -1.83 9.71
CA LYS A 82 2.67 -2.22 9.28
C LYS A 82 2.69 -3.39 8.31
N VAL A 83 3.68 -3.42 7.42
CA VAL A 83 3.88 -4.55 6.48
C VAL A 83 4.25 -5.83 7.24
N VAL A 84 5.07 -5.74 8.29
CA VAL A 84 5.43 -6.89 9.13
C VAL A 84 4.18 -7.49 9.78
N VAL A 85 3.36 -6.66 10.43
CA VAL A 85 2.12 -7.12 11.08
C VAL A 85 1.18 -7.80 10.07
N ALA A 86 0.95 -7.17 8.91
CA ALA A 86 0.10 -7.75 7.87
C ALA A 86 0.66 -9.06 7.29
N ALA A 87 1.99 -9.18 7.18
CA ALA A 87 2.62 -10.41 6.74
C ALA A 87 2.47 -11.54 7.77
N GLU A 88 2.54 -11.23 9.06
CA GLU A 88 2.33 -12.20 10.14
C GLU A 88 0.91 -12.75 10.13
N GLU A 89 -0.09 -11.89 9.94
CA GLU A 89 -1.49 -12.32 9.74
C GLU A 89 -1.62 -13.25 8.53
N LEU A 90 -0.95 -12.94 7.42
CA LEU A 90 -0.96 -13.76 6.22
C LEU A 90 -0.27 -15.13 6.43
N ILE A 91 0.83 -15.16 7.19
CA ILE A 91 1.52 -16.42 7.56
C ILE A 91 0.60 -17.29 8.42
N VAL A 92 -0.10 -16.70 9.39
CA VAL A 92 -1.08 -17.43 10.22
C VAL A 92 -2.20 -18.00 9.35
N ALA A 93 -2.80 -17.18 8.47
CA ALA A 93 -3.84 -17.63 7.56
C ALA A 93 -3.37 -18.79 6.68
N ALA A 94 -2.18 -18.67 6.08
CA ALA A 94 -1.59 -19.73 5.25
C ALA A 94 -1.34 -21.03 6.06
N SER A 95 -0.86 -20.91 7.30
CA SER A 95 -0.59 -22.04 8.20
C SER A 95 -1.87 -22.79 8.59
N VAL A 96 -2.95 -22.06 8.84
CA VAL A 96 -4.26 -22.65 9.09
C VAL A 96 -4.81 -23.31 7.83
N SER A 97 -4.71 -22.64 6.67
CA SER A 97 -5.16 -23.20 5.39
C SER A 97 -4.47 -24.51 5.07
N ILE A 98 -3.14 -24.61 5.24
CA ILE A 98 -2.43 -25.86 4.95
C ILE A 98 -2.76 -26.95 5.98
N SER A 99 -2.95 -26.60 7.25
CA SER A 99 -3.28 -27.58 8.30
C SER A 99 -4.67 -28.19 8.12
N ILE A 100 -5.62 -27.40 7.64
CA ILE A 100 -7.00 -27.85 7.41
C ILE A 100 -7.16 -28.50 6.04
N HIS A 101 -6.76 -27.81 4.97
CA HIS A 101 -7.02 -28.26 3.61
C HIS A 101 -5.94 -29.23 3.09
N GLY A 102 -4.73 -29.21 3.64
CA GLY A 102 -3.63 -30.08 3.22
C GLY A 102 -4.00 -31.57 3.29
N PRO A 103 -4.43 -32.09 4.46
CA PRO A 103 -4.86 -33.47 4.58
C PRO A 103 -6.01 -33.86 3.62
N TRP A 104 -6.95 -32.94 3.40
CA TRP A 104 -8.04 -33.16 2.46
C TRP A 104 -7.54 -33.28 1.01
N TYR A 105 -6.64 -32.40 0.58
CA TYR A 105 -6.03 -32.47 -0.75
C TYR A 105 -5.21 -33.76 -0.95
N VAL A 106 -4.45 -34.18 0.05
CA VAL A 106 -3.69 -35.45 0.01
C VAL A 106 -4.65 -36.61 -0.22
N ASN A 107 -5.70 -36.70 0.60
CA ASN A 107 -6.68 -37.78 0.48
C ASN A 107 -7.41 -37.75 -0.88
N LEU A 108 -7.77 -36.57 -1.38
CA LEU A 108 -8.40 -36.44 -2.71
C LEU A 108 -7.46 -36.91 -3.82
N CYS A 109 -6.20 -36.51 -3.81
CA CYS A 109 -5.22 -36.91 -4.81
C CYS A 109 -4.89 -38.41 -4.77
N ASP A 110 -4.88 -39.02 -3.59
CA ASP A 110 -4.65 -40.46 -3.43
C ASP A 110 -5.82 -41.29 -3.98
N ASN A 111 -7.06 -40.81 -3.79
CA ASN A 111 -8.26 -41.47 -4.34
C ASN A 111 -8.43 -41.32 -5.87
N VAL A 112 -7.73 -40.38 -6.50
CA VAL A 112 -7.79 -40.14 -7.97
C VAL A 112 -6.72 -40.94 -8.72
N ARG A 113 -5.72 -41.50 -8.04
CA ARG A 113 -4.73 -42.42 -8.64
C ARG A 113 -5.26 -43.85 -8.59
N TYR A 114 -6.11 -44.21 -9.55
CA TYR A 114 -6.33 -45.59 -10.00
C TYR A 114 -5.48 -45.90 -11.23
#